data_AF-A0A354SCZ5-F1
#
_entry.id   AF-A0A354SCZ5-F1
#
_cell.length_a   1.000
_cell.length_b   1.000
_cell.length_c   1.000
_cell.angle_alpha   90.00
_cell.angle_beta   90.00
_cell.angle_gamma   90.00
#
_symmetry.space_group_name_H-M   'P 1'
#
loop_
_entity.id
_entity.type
_entity.pdbx_description
1 polymer ?
#
loop_
_entity_poly.entity_id
_entity_poly.type
_entity_poly.pdbx_seq_one_letter_code
_entity_poly.pdbx_strand_id
1 'polypeptide(L)'
;MPMITAGDEFGRTQQGNNNAYCQNNEISWVEWQHTFRQQDLLNFNRQVMQIRKSHRAFRQRYFFDGRPMTEGGPKDLAWIAADGHEVPESSWHDGSQRTLGMYIAGDLQDRPDGPPVSDDSFLLILHAGEQEIQFTLPGMPYGASYRRILDTEADQSAPSEANEAAGSVVRIAPFSLLLFRVSD
;
A
#
# COMPACT_ATOMS: atom_id res chain seq x y z
N MET A 1 6.90 -2.30 -13.49
CA MET A 1 5.82 -1.44 -14.04
C MET A 1 4.50 -2.19 -13.89
N PRO A 2 3.45 -1.62 -13.29
CA PRO A 2 2.16 -2.31 -13.16
C PRO A 2 1.42 -2.37 -14.50
N MET A 3 0.65 -3.43 -14.69
CA MET A 3 -0.27 -3.63 -15.81
C MET A 3 -1.64 -3.96 -15.23
N ILE A 4 -2.68 -3.31 -15.74
CA ILE A 4 -4.08 -3.51 -15.31
C ILE A 4 -4.84 -4.09 -16.51
N THR A 5 -5.63 -5.14 -16.28
CA THR A 5 -6.49 -5.69 -17.34
C THR A 5 -7.64 -4.73 -17.58
N ALA A 6 -7.94 -4.42 -18.84
CA ALA A 6 -9.05 -3.53 -19.17
C ALA A 6 -10.38 -4.06 -18.59
N GLY A 7 -11.04 -3.19 -17.83
CA GLY A 7 -12.28 -3.47 -17.12
C GLY A 7 -12.13 -3.88 -15.66
N ASP A 8 -10.93 -4.24 -15.19
CA ASP A 8 -10.70 -4.52 -13.76
C ASP A 8 -10.98 -3.28 -12.89
N GLU A 9 -10.77 -2.08 -13.45
CA GLU A 9 -10.97 -0.81 -12.76
C GLU A 9 -12.41 -0.56 -12.31
N PHE A 10 -13.39 -1.23 -12.93
CA PHE A 10 -14.81 -1.19 -12.55
C PHE A 10 -15.40 -2.60 -12.35
N GLY A 11 -14.55 -3.62 -12.20
CA GLY A 11 -14.97 -4.98 -11.86
C GLY A 11 -15.66 -5.74 -13.00
N ARG A 12 -15.11 -5.67 -14.23
CA ARG A 12 -15.56 -6.49 -15.37
C ARG A 12 -15.56 -7.97 -14.97
N THR A 13 -16.64 -8.67 -15.32
CA THR A 13 -16.81 -10.09 -15.03
C THR A 13 -16.90 -10.92 -16.30
N GLN A 14 -16.30 -12.10 -16.28
CA GLN A 14 -16.50 -13.15 -17.29
C GLN A 14 -17.33 -14.30 -16.72
N GLN A 15 -18.09 -14.05 -15.65
CA GLN A 15 -18.92 -15.03 -14.93
C GLN A 15 -18.13 -16.28 -14.47
N GLY A 16 -16.88 -16.08 -14.08
CA GLY A 16 -15.97 -17.15 -13.65
C GLY A 16 -15.26 -17.88 -14.79
N ASN A 17 -15.50 -17.52 -16.06
CA ASN A 17 -14.73 -18.04 -17.18
C ASN A 17 -13.34 -17.41 -17.21
N ASN A 18 -12.30 -18.17 -16.89
CA ASN A 18 -10.90 -17.73 -16.94
C ASN A 18 -10.23 -17.93 -18.30
N ASN A 19 -10.98 -18.36 -19.33
CA ASN A 19 -10.47 -18.69 -20.65
C ASN A 19 -11.47 -18.32 -21.77
N ALA A 20 -11.91 -17.05 -21.80
CA ALA A 20 -12.92 -16.55 -22.72
C ALA A 20 -12.43 -16.35 -24.18
N TYR A 21 -11.44 -17.11 -24.64
CA TYR A 21 -10.76 -16.89 -25.93
C TYR A 21 -11.66 -17.03 -27.16
N CYS A 22 -12.70 -17.87 -27.09
CA CYS A 22 -13.66 -18.11 -28.17
C CYS A 22 -15.00 -17.40 -27.96
N GLN A 23 -15.11 -16.55 -26.94
CA GLN A 23 -16.33 -15.82 -26.63
C GLN A 23 -16.28 -14.47 -27.34
N ASN A 24 -17.14 -14.27 -28.34
CA ASN A 24 -17.41 -12.97 -28.94
C ASN A 24 -18.85 -12.56 -28.62
N ASN A 25 -19.06 -12.25 -27.35
CA ASN A 25 -20.36 -11.91 -26.76
C ASN A 25 -20.14 -11.17 -25.42
N GLU A 26 -21.23 -10.95 -24.67
CA GLU A 26 -21.28 -10.21 -23.41
C GLU A 26 -20.34 -10.75 -22.32
N ILE A 27 -19.87 -12.00 -22.41
CA ILE A 27 -18.86 -12.56 -21.48
C ILE A 27 -17.49 -11.90 -21.70
N SER A 28 -17.21 -11.48 -22.93
CA SER A 28 -15.92 -10.91 -23.34
C SER A 28 -15.95 -9.39 -23.51
N TRP A 29 -17.11 -8.84 -23.87
CA TRP A 29 -17.28 -7.42 -24.16
C TRP A 29 -17.11 -6.56 -22.91
N VAL A 30 -16.76 -5.29 -23.13
CA VAL A 30 -16.68 -4.29 -22.06
C VAL A 30 -18.03 -3.58 -21.96
N GLU A 31 -18.68 -3.73 -20.81
CA GLU A 31 -19.89 -2.97 -20.46
C GLU A 31 -19.51 -1.60 -19.90
N TRP A 32 -20.10 -0.54 -20.46
CA TRP A 32 -19.80 0.85 -20.11
C TRP A 32 -20.88 1.49 -19.23
N GLN A 33 -22.04 0.83 -19.07
CA GLN A 33 -23.07 1.24 -18.12
C GLN A 33 -22.72 0.74 -16.72
N HIS A 34 -22.18 1.62 -15.88
CA HIS A 34 -21.74 1.27 -14.54
C HIS A 34 -22.84 1.42 -13.49
N THR A 35 -22.95 0.43 -12.61
CA THR A 35 -23.66 0.57 -11.34
C THR A 35 -22.92 1.51 -10.38
N PHE A 36 -23.57 1.96 -9.30
CA PHE A 36 -22.91 2.78 -8.27
C PHE A 36 -21.64 2.12 -7.71
N ARG A 37 -21.71 0.83 -7.37
CA ARG A 37 -20.56 0.07 -6.85
C ARG A 37 -19.38 0.02 -7.83
N GLN A 38 -19.67 -0.12 -9.12
CA GLN A 38 -18.62 -0.12 -10.16
C GLN A 38 -17.99 1.27 -10.31
N GLN A 39 -18.80 2.32 -10.16
CA GLN A 39 -18.31 3.69 -10.15
C GLN A 39 -17.42 3.98 -8.93
N ASP A 40 -17.76 3.43 -7.76
CA ASP A 40 -16.93 3.52 -6.56
C ASP A 40 -15.58 2.82 -6.74
N LEU A 41 -15.58 1.60 -7.29
CA LEU A 41 -14.35 0.87 -7.61
C LEU A 41 -13.47 1.63 -8.64
N LEU A 42 -14.09 2.27 -9.63
CA LEU A 42 -13.38 3.11 -10.60
C LEU A 42 -12.74 4.33 -9.92
N ASN A 43 -13.44 4.97 -8.99
CA ASN A 43 -12.91 6.11 -8.24
C ASN A 43 -11.76 5.68 -7.31
N PHE A 44 -11.88 4.53 -6.66
CA PHE A 44 -10.79 3.94 -5.88
C PHE A 44 -9.55 3.69 -6.74
N ASN A 45 -9.71 3.04 -7.89
CA ASN A 45 -8.59 2.79 -8.81
C ASN A 45 -7.93 4.11 -9.25
N ARG A 46 -8.71 5.15 -9.54
CA ARG A 46 -8.18 6.48 -9.86
C ARG A 46 -7.38 7.07 -8.69
N GLN A 47 -7.86 6.95 -7.46
CA GLN A 47 -7.15 7.41 -6.26
C GLN A 47 -5.81 6.68 -6.11
N VAL A 48 -5.79 5.34 -6.21
CA VAL A 48 -4.56 4.53 -6.11
C VAL A 48 -3.56 4.89 -7.21
N MET A 49 -4.03 5.04 -8.45
CA MET A 49 -3.17 5.46 -9.56
C MET A 49 -2.63 6.88 -9.38
N GLN A 50 -3.43 7.78 -8.81
CA GLN A 50 -2.98 9.15 -8.52
C GLN A 50 -1.92 9.16 -7.41
N ILE A 51 -2.08 8.38 -6.34
CA ILE A 51 -1.06 8.21 -5.28
C ILE A 51 0.23 7.71 -5.92
N ARG A 52 0.17 6.61 -6.66
CA ARG A 52 1.33 6.05 -7.36
C ARG A 52 2.01 7.06 -8.28
N LYS A 53 1.24 7.83 -9.06
CA LYS A 53 1.76 8.81 -10.03
C LYS A 53 2.41 10.00 -9.33
N SER A 54 1.86 10.42 -8.19
CA SER A 54 2.33 11.61 -7.46
C SER A 54 3.62 11.34 -6.70
N HIS A 55 3.83 10.11 -6.24
CA HIS A 55 4.95 9.75 -5.39
C HIS A 55 5.99 8.90 -6.13
N ARG A 56 7.25 9.30 -6.04
CA ARG A 56 8.40 8.53 -6.55
C ARG A 56 8.72 7.35 -5.67
N ALA A 57 8.39 7.38 -4.38
CA ALA A 57 8.58 6.25 -3.46
C ALA A 57 8.03 4.92 -4.02
N PHE A 58 6.92 4.97 -4.77
CA PHE A 58 6.32 3.79 -5.41
C PHE A 58 6.87 3.46 -6.80
N ARG A 59 7.71 4.31 -7.39
CA ARG A 59 8.18 4.24 -8.79
C ARG A 59 9.70 4.22 -8.89
N GLN A 60 10.36 3.64 -7.89
CA GLN A 60 11.81 3.51 -7.86
C GLN A 60 12.34 2.76 -9.09
N ARG A 61 13.45 3.28 -9.63
CA ARG A 61 14.16 2.70 -10.77
C ARG A 61 15.18 1.64 -10.34
N TYR A 62 15.64 1.74 -9.10
CA TYR A 62 16.60 0.84 -8.47
C TYR A 62 15.95 0.18 -7.26
N PHE A 63 16.51 -0.95 -6.83
CA PHE A 63 16.04 -1.63 -5.63
C PHE A 63 16.43 -0.84 -4.38
N PHE A 64 15.63 -0.99 -3.33
CA PHE A 64 16.00 -0.54 -1.99
C PHE A 64 17.11 -1.45 -1.43
N ASP A 65 18.05 -0.86 -0.71
CA ASP A 65 19.20 -1.53 -0.11
C ASP A 65 18.90 -2.09 1.29
N GLY A 66 17.83 -1.61 1.94
CA GLY A 66 17.47 -2.00 3.31
C GLY A 66 18.43 -1.43 4.36
N ARG A 67 19.02 -0.25 4.08
CA ARG A 67 19.99 0.41 4.95
C ARG A 67 19.70 1.91 5.06
N PRO A 68 20.12 2.57 6.16
CA PRO A 68 19.95 4.01 6.27
C PRO A 68 20.70 4.76 5.17
N MET A 69 20.05 5.74 4.57
CA MET A 69 20.68 6.67 3.62
C MET A 69 21.45 7.78 4.32
N THR A 70 21.08 8.08 5.58
CA THR A 70 21.78 9.01 6.46
C THR A 70 22.06 8.35 7.81
N GLU A 71 23.14 8.75 8.46
CA GLU A 71 23.51 8.23 9.77
C GLU A 71 22.41 8.57 10.80
N GLY A 72 21.89 7.55 11.49
CA GLY A 72 20.79 7.69 12.46
C GLY A 72 19.39 7.80 11.85
N GLY A 73 19.26 7.81 10.53
CA GLY A 73 17.97 7.78 9.83
C GLY A 73 17.37 6.37 9.72
N PRO A 74 16.11 6.27 9.25
CA PRO A 74 15.50 4.97 8.95
C PRO A 74 16.18 4.33 7.73
N LYS A 75 15.97 3.02 7.56
CA LYS A 75 16.31 2.35 6.30
C LYS A 75 15.45 2.91 5.17
N ASP A 76 16.02 2.96 3.96
CA ASP A 76 15.31 3.34 2.73
C ASP A 76 14.04 2.49 2.49
N LEU A 77 14.08 1.22 2.91
CA LEU A 77 12.92 0.37 3.11
C LEU A 77 13.09 -0.49 4.37
N ALA A 78 12.06 -0.55 5.21
CA ALA A 78 12.03 -1.42 6.38
C ALA A 78 10.73 -2.22 6.42
N TRP A 79 10.82 -3.45 6.92
CA TRP A 79 9.67 -4.31 7.12
C TRP A 79 9.32 -4.32 8.59
N ILE A 80 8.07 -4.00 8.90
CA ILE A 80 7.57 -3.74 10.26
C ILE A 80 6.56 -4.82 10.64
N ALA A 81 6.76 -5.45 11.81
CA ALA A 81 5.84 -6.40 12.38
C ALA A 81 4.64 -5.69 13.06
N ALA A 82 3.62 -6.45 13.44
CA ALA A 82 2.42 -5.90 14.06
C ALA A 82 2.66 -5.19 15.41
N ASP A 83 3.77 -5.49 16.08
CA ASP A 83 4.18 -4.83 17.32
C ASP A 83 4.91 -3.49 17.09
N GLY A 84 5.05 -3.05 15.83
CA GLY A 84 5.70 -1.80 15.45
C GLY A 84 7.22 -1.87 15.37
N HIS A 85 7.83 -3.04 15.54
CA HIS A 85 9.27 -3.24 15.42
C HIS A 85 9.63 -3.80 14.04
N GLU A 86 10.90 -3.70 13.65
CA GLU A 86 11.35 -4.37 12.42
C GLU A 86 11.16 -5.88 12.51
N VAL A 87 10.75 -6.50 11.40
CA VAL A 87 10.65 -7.95 11.29
C VAL A 87 12.05 -8.55 11.49
N PRO A 88 12.26 -9.36 12.54
CA PRO A 88 13.57 -9.96 12.79
C PRO A 88 13.87 -11.05 11.76
N GLU A 89 15.15 -11.31 11.53
CA GLU A 89 15.58 -12.25 10.49
C GLU A 89 14.97 -13.64 10.63
N SER A 90 14.86 -14.12 11.88
CA SER A 90 14.27 -15.42 12.22
C SER A 90 12.79 -15.56 11.83
N SER A 91 12.08 -14.45 11.67
CA SER A 91 10.66 -14.41 11.40
C SER A 91 10.30 -14.40 9.92
N TRP A 92 11.26 -14.18 9.01
CA TRP A 92 11.01 -14.17 7.56
C TRP A 92 10.47 -15.48 6.99
N HIS A 93 10.80 -16.59 7.64
CA HIS A 93 10.38 -17.93 7.23
C HIS A 93 9.16 -18.43 8.00
N ASP A 94 8.57 -17.60 8.86
CA ASP A 94 7.37 -17.95 9.59
C ASP A 94 6.13 -17.86 8.67
N GLY A 95 5.77 -19.01 8.11
CA GLY A 95 4.59 -19.16 7.26
C GLY A 95 3.25 -18.93 7.97
N SER A 96 3.23 -18.65 9.28
CA SER A 96 2.02 -18.23 10.00
C SER A 96 1.79 -16.72 9.96
N GLN A 97 2.78 -15.92 9.59
CA GLN A 97 2.60 -14.47 9.50
C GLN A 97 1.61 -14.10 8.41
N ARG A 98 0.63 -13.27 8.78
CA ARG A 98 -0.41 -12.77 7.87
C ARG A 98 -0.42 -11.25 7.75
N THR A 99 0.44 -10.57 8.51
CA THR A 99 0.53 -9.11 8.54
C THR A 99 1.94 -8.67 8.28
N LEU A 100 2.10 -7.69 7.40
CA LEU A 100 3.38 -7.08 7.14
C LEU A 100 3.21 -5.58 6.93
N GLY A 101 3.94 -4.80 7.71
CA GLY A 101 4.17 -3.37 7.46
C GLY A 101 5.39 -3.20 6.55
N MET A 102 5.31 -2.27 5.61
CA MET A 102 6.40 -1.87 4.74
C MET A 102 6.55 -0.36 4.84
N TYR A 103 7.60 0.08 5.53
CA TYR A 103 8.02 1.47 5.55
C TYR A 103 8.88 1.75 4.31
N ILE A 104 8.60 2.86 3.63
CA ILE A 104 9.42 3.39 2.53
C ILE A 104 9.82 4.80 2.90
N ALA A 105 11.12 5.06 2.96
CA ALA A 105 11.64 6.39 3.25
C ALA A 105 11.44 7.32 2.04
N GLY A 106 11.15 8.59 2.32
CA GLY A 106 10.93 9.63 1.31
C GLY A 106 12.23 10.25 0.79
N ASP A 107 13.35 10.05 1.47
CA ASP A 107 14.67 10.28 0.92
C ASP A 107 15.00 9.12 -0.02
N LEU A 108 15.09 9.41 -1.31
CA LEU A 108 15.20 8.39 -2.37
C LEU A 108 16.45 8.62 -3.21
N GLN A 109 16.97 7.53 -3.76
CA GLN A 109 18.09 7.56 -4.70
C GLN A 109 17.68 7.05 -6.08
N ASP A 110 17.27 7.97 -6.96
CA ASP A 110 16.77 7.65 -8.31
C ASP A 110 17.87 7.14 -9.27
N ARG A 111 19.16 7.21 -8.89
CA ARG A 111 20.32 6.60 -9.57
C ARG A 111 21.55 6.58 -8.63
N PRO A 112 22.48 5.60 -8.78
CA PRO A 112 23.62 5.42 -7.88
C PRO A 112 24.47 6.69 -7.64
N ASP A 113 24.71 7.48 -8.68
CA ASP A 113 25.52 8.72 -8.60
C ASP A 113 24.68 9.99 -8.77
N GLY A 114 23.38 9.90 -8.48
CA GLY A 114 22.43 10.99 -8.65
C GLY A 114 22.29 11.87 -7.42
N PRO A 115 21.78 13.10 -7.59
CA PRO A 115 21.33 13.85 -6.44
C PRO A 115 20.19 13.09 -5.74
N PRO A 116 20.08 13.19 -4.41
CA PRO A 116 18.95 12.64 -3.68
C PRO A 116 17.65 13.29 -4.18
N VAL A 117 16.58 12.51 -4.17
CA VAL A 117 15.24 12.98 -4.51
C VAL A 117 14.39 12.84 -3.27
N SER A 118 13.71 13.92 -2.87
CA SER A 118 12.81 13.92 -1.72
C SER A 118 11.37 13.69 -2.18
N ASP A 119 10.65 12.91 -1.38
CA ASP A 119 9.23 12.62 -1.43
C ASP A 119 8.71 12.50 0.02
N ASP A 120 7.42 12.26 0.19
CA ASP A 120 6.86 11.84 1.47
C ASP A 120 7.36 10.42 1.83
N SER A 121 7.53 10.13 3.12
CA SER A 121 7.70 8.75 3.62
C SER A 121 6.34 8.06 3.79
N PHE A 122 6.32 6.73 3.65
CA PHE A 122 5.08 5.94 3.68
C PHE A 122 5.19 4.71 4.57
N LEU A 123 4.07 4.31 5.19
CA LEU A 123 3.90 3.01 5.82
C LEU A 123 2.71 2.30 5.17
N LEU A 124 2.97 1.21 4.47
CA LEU A 124 1.95 0.32 3.92
C LEU A 124 1.75 -0.88 4.85
N ILE A 125 0.55 -1.11 5.33
CA ILE A 125 0.21 -2.29 6.14
C ILE A 125 -0.63 -3.23 5.27
N LEU A 126 -0.17 -4.46 5.10
CA LEU A 126 -0.84 -5.53 4.37
C LEU A 126 -1.28 -6.60 5.36
N HIS A 127 -2.58 -6.90 5.39
CA HIS A 127 -3.12 -7.95 6.26
C HIS A 127 -3.94 -8.95 5.44
N ALA A 128 -3.45 -10.19 5.38
CA ALA A 128 -4.07 -11.32 4.71
C ALA A 128 -4.74 -12.31 5.68
N GLY A 129 -4.92 -11.92 6.95
CA GLY A 129 -5.55 -12.76 7.96
C GLY A 129 -7.08 -12.67 7.91
N GLU A 130 -7.72 -13.72 8.44
CA GLU A 130 -9.18 -13.83 8.58
C GLU A 130 -9.73 -13.12 9.82
N GLN A 131 -8.85 -12.72 10.74
CA GLN A 131 -9.20 -12.08 12.00
C GLN A 131 -8.62 -10.69 12.04
N GLU A 132 -9.37 -9.76 12.59
CA GLU A 132 -8.85 -8.43 12.89
C GLU A 132 -7.64 -8.53 13.82
N ILE A 133 -6.66 -7.66 13.60
CA ILE A 133 -5.50 -7.52 14.48
C ILE A 133 -5.30 -6.07 14.91
N GLN A 134 -4.47 -5.92 15.94
CA GLN A 134 -3.90 -4.64 16.34
C GLN A 134 -2.51 -4.49 15.71
N PHE A 135 -2.21 -3.30 15.21
CA PHE A 135 -0.90 -2.94 14.68
C PHE A 135 -0.41 -1.66 15.37
N THR A 136 0.76 -1.71 15.98
CA THR A 136 1.39 -0.55 16.61
C THR A 136 2.16 0.24 15.57
N LEU A 137 1.85 1.54 15.43
CA LEU A 137 2.57 2.41 14.51
C LEU A 137 4.03 2.61 14.99
N PRO A 138 5.04 2.40 14.13
CA PRO A 138 6.43 2.48 14.54
C PRO A 138 6.81 3.88 15.05
N GLY A 139 7.75 3.96 15.97
CA GLY A 139 8.32 5.23 16.42
C GLY A 139 9.53 5.66 15.61
N MET A 140 10.34 6.56 16.18
CA MET A 140 11.64 6.90 15.59
C MET A 140 12.51 5.64 15.39
N PRO A 141 13.27 5.54 14.28
CA PRO A 141 13.54 6.60 13.30
C PRO A 141 12.51 6.72 12.16
N TYR A 142 11.39 6.00 12.21
CA TYR A 142 10.44 5.93 11.09
C TYR A 142 9.57 7.17 10.94
N GLY A 143 9.15 7.76 12.06
CA GLY A 143 8.42 9.02 12.09
C GLY A 143 7.74 9.28 13.44
N ALA A 144 7.21 10.48 13.61
CA ALA A 144 6.49 10.88 14.81
C ALA A 144 4.97 10.78 14.67
N SER A 145 4.44 10.88 13.45
CA SER A 145 3.01 10.77 13.19
C SER A 145 2.68 10.17 11.82
N TYR A 146 1.47 9.61 11.72
CA TYR A 146 0.99 8.84 10.58
C TYR A 146 -0.38 9.33 10.18
N ARG A 147 -0.51 9.80 8.93
CA ARG A 147 -1.79 10.18 8.35
C ARG A 147 -2.27 9.11 7.39
N ARG A 148 -3.44 8.52 7.66
CA ARG A 148 -4.05 7.52 6.79
C ARG A 148 -4.50 8.17 5.47
N ILE A 149 -4.01 7.67 4.35
CA ILE A 149 -4.34 8.17 3.00
C ILE A 149 -5.05 7.14 2.11
N LEU A 150 -5.02 5.86 2.50
CA LEU A 150 -5.79 4.78 1.87
C LEU A 150 -6.20 3.77 2.93
N ASP A 151 -7.41 3.24 2.78
CA ASP A 151 -7.97 2.15 3.59
C ASP A 151 -8.90 1.35 2.68
N THR A 152 -8.74 0.03 2.61
CA THR A 152 -9.59 -0.83 1.78
C THR A 152 -10.86 -1.32 2.47
N GLU A 153 -10.98 -1.13 3.79
CA GLU A 153 -12.20 -1.45 4.55
C GLU A 153 -13.17 -0.27 4.56
N ALA A 154 -12.66 0.94 4.80
CA ALA A 154 -13.49 2.12 4.91
C ALA A 154 -14.29 2.37 3.62
N ASP A 155 -15.61 2.53 3.76
CA ASP A 155 -16.44 3.17 2.74
C ASP A 155 -15.79 4.53 2.45
N GLN A 156 -15.37 4.79 1.21
CA GLN A 156 -14.40 5.87 0.85
C GLN A 156 -14.94 7.31 1.02
N SER A 157 -15.93 7.50 1.88
CA SER A 157 -16.40 8.79 2.35
C SER A 157 -15.47 9.35 3.43
N ALA A 158 -14.34 9.87 2.94
CA ALA A 158 -13.33 10.73 3.57
C ALA A 158 -12.09 10.03 4.18
N PRO A 159 -10.88 10.44 3.77
CA PRO A 159 -9.66 10.20 4.54
C PRO A 159 -9.87 10.69 5.97
N SER A 160 -9.38 9.95 6.96
CA SER A 160 -9.24 10.52 8.30
C SER A 160 -8.22 11.65 8.21
N GLU A 161 -8.65 12.89 8.45
CA GLU A 161 -7.72 14.02 8.59
C GLU A 161 -6.89 13.94 9.88
N ALA A 162 -7.25 13.04 10.80
CA ALA A 162 -6.52 12.87 12.04
C ALA A 162 -5.18 12.17 11.79
N ASN A 163 -4.12 12.81 12.29
CA ASN A 163 -2.80 12.19 12.40
C ASN A 163 -2.75 11.34 13.66
N GLU A 164 -2.29 10.11 13.50
CA GLU A 164 -2.04 9.19 14.61
C GLU A 164 -0.60 9.34 15.07
N ALA A 165 -0.36 9.38 16.38
CA ALA A 165 0.99 9.49 16.91
C ALA A 165 1.74 8.15 16.76
N ALA A 166 3.06 8.20 16.63
CA ALA A 166 3.93 7.04 16.82
C ALA A 166 3.59 6.30 18.13
N GLY A 167 3.62 4.96 18.08
CA GLY A 167 3.21 4.09 19.19
C GLY A 167 1.70 3.95 19.38
N SER A 168 0.87 4.68 18.63
CA SER A 168 -0.58 4.45 18.62
C SER A 168 -0.90 3.08 18.01
N VAL A 169 -1.98 2.47 18.47
CA VAL A 169 -2.44 1.16 17.98
C VAL A 169 -3.63 1.35 17.05
N VAL A 170 -3.48 0.89 15.81
CA VAL A 170 -4.56 0.84 14.82
C VAL A 170 -5.16 -0.55 14.74
N ARG A 171 -6.45 -0.62 14.43
CA ARG A 171 -7.15 -1.87 14.11
C ARG A 171 -7.04 -2.11 12.61
N ILE A 172 -6.64 -3.32 12.23
CA ILE A 172 -6.54 -3.74 10.83
C ILE A 172 -7.56 -4.84 10.59
N ALA A 173 -8.55 -4.55 9.76
CA ALA A 173 -9.62 -5.48 9.41
C ALA A 173 -9.08 -6.71 8.65
N PRO A 174 -9.79 -7.85 8.66
CA PRO A 174 -9.44 -9.01 7.82
C PRO A 174 -9.28 -8.64 6.35
N PHE A 175 -8.32 -9.26 5.66
CA PHE A 175 -8.11 -9.08 4.22
C PHE A 175 -8.04 -7.63 3.74
N SER A 176 -7.35 -6.77 4.49
CA SER A 176 -7.31 -5.33 4.26
C SER A 176 -5.90 -4.78 4.09
N LEU A 177 -5.84 -3.55 3.60
CA LEU A 177 -4.63 -2.78 3.40
C LEU A 177 -4.87 -1.34 3.86
N LEU A 178 -3.93 -0.80 4.63
CA LEU A 178 -3.87 0.61 4.97
C LEU A 178 -2.58 1.24 4.45
N LEU A 179 -2.67 2.46 3.96
CA LEU A 179 -1.51 3.26 3.59
C LEU A 179 -1.50 4.55 4.41
N PHE A 180 -0.39 4.78 5.09
CA PHE A 180 -0.12 6.00 5.82
C PHE A 180 0.97 6.80 5.12
N ARG A 181 0.79 8.12 5.13
CA ARG A 181 1.87 9.09 4.94
C ARG A 181 2.48 9.40 6.29
N VAL A 182 3.80 9.42 6.36
CA VAL A 182 4.54 9.61 7.61
C VAL A 182 5.02 11.06 7.71
N SER A 183 5.11 11.59 8.93
CA SER A 183 5.63 12.92 9.22
C SER A 183 6.45 12.91 10.50
N ASP A 184 7.50 13.73 10.52
CA ASP A 184 8.39 13.95 11.67
C ASP A 184 7.83 14.94 12.70
#